data_AF-A0A522R818-F1
#
_entry.id   AF-A0A522R818-F1
#
_cell.length_a   1.000
_cell.length_b   1.000
_cell.length_c   1.000
_cell.angle_alpha   90.00
_cell.angle_beta   90.00
_cell.angle_gamma   90.00
#
_symmetry.space_group_name_H-M   'P 1'
#
loop_
_entity.id
_entity.type
_entity.pdbx_description
1 polymer ?
#
loop_
_entity_poly.entity_id
_entity_poly.type
_entity_poly.pdbx_seq_one_letter_code
_entity_poly.pdbx_strand_id
1 'polypeptide(L)' 'MDRIRIIGGNELKGTIPISGAKNAALPLMIASLLTDDTLTLENVPHLADV' A
#
# COMPACT_ATOMS: atom_id res chain seq x y z
N MET A 1 -15.71 -2.19 17.32
CA MET A 1 -15.87 -2.81 15.98
C MET A 1 -16.07 -1.67 15.00
N ASP A 2 -15.13 -1.50 14.09
CA ASP A 2 -15.21 -0.44 13.09
C ASP A 2 -16.28 -0.79 12.05
N ARG A 3 -17.01 0.23 11.60
CA ARG A 3 -18.08 0.08 10.61
C ARG A 3 -18.02 1.23 9.62
N ILE A 4 -18.26 0.91 8.35
CA ILE A 4 -18.40 1.88 7.28
C ILE A 4 -19.84 1.83 6.81
N ARG A 5 -20.50 3.00 6.75
CA ARG A 5 -21.85 3.16 6.16
C ARG A 5 -21.71 3.84 4.81
N ILE A 6 -22.20 3.19 3.76
CA ILE A 6 -22.17 3.71 2.39
C ILE A 6 -23.60 4.15 2.00
N ILE A 7 -23.73 5.34 1.41
CA ILE A 7 -24.98 5.84 0.82
C ILE A 7 -24.80 5.85 -0.70
N GLY A 8 -25.60 5.05 -1.40
CA GLY A 8 -25.56 4.97 -2.87
C GLY A 8 -26.19 6.18 -3.57
N GLY A 9 -26.20 6.12 -4.91
CA GLY A 9 -26.89 7.12 -5.76
C GLY A 9 -25.97 8.14 -6.43
N ASN A 10 -24.65 8.07 -6.21
CA ASN A 10 -23.68 8.97 -6.83
C ASN A 10 -22.72 8.19 -7.74
N GLU A 11 -22.60 8.61 -9.00
CA GLU A 11 -21.57 8.13 -9.92
C GLU A 11 -20.20 8.70 -9.52
N LEU A 12 -19.17 7.86 -9.45
CA LEU A 12 -17.81 8.30 -9.14
C LEU A 12 -17.20 8.99 -10.38
N LYS A 13 -16.65 10.19 -10.19
CA LYS A 13 -15.92 10.95 -11.22
C LYS A 13 -14.62 11.50 -10.66
N GLY A 14 -13.51 11.18 -11.30
CA GLY A 14 -12.18 11.65 -10.92
C GLY A 14 -11.11 10.57 -11.06
N THR A 15 -9.91 10.91 -10.63
CA THR A 15 -8.75 10.02 -10.61
C THR A 15 -8.07 10.14 -9.26
N ILE A 16 -7.63 9.01 -8.71
CA ILE A 16 -6.81 8.97 -7.50
C ILE A 16 -5.53 8.20 -7.80
N PRO A 17 -4.38 8.58 -7.20
CA PRO A 17 -3.19 7.74 -7.26
C PRO A 17 -3.41 6.46 -6.46
N ILE A 18 -2.77 5.38 -6.89
CA ILE A 18 -2.71 4.10 -6.18
C ILE A 18 -1.30 3.92 -5.62
N SER A 19 -1.22 3.33 -4.43
CA SER A 19 0.05 2.87 -3.87
C SER A 19 0.54 1.60 -4.57
N GLY A 20 1.81 1.25 -4.34
CA GLY A 20 2.41 0.02 -4.83
C GLY A 20 1.75 -1.24 -4.27
N ALA A 21 2.04 -2.38 -4.89
CA ALA A 21 1.44 -3.65 -4.51
C ALA A 21 2.05 -4.20 -3.22
N LYS A 22 1.20 -4.58 -2.25
CA LYS A 22 1.60 -5.32 -1.03
C LYS A 22 2.52 -6.50 -1.34
N ASN A 23 2.14 -7.30 -2.33
CA ASN A 23 2.84 -8.53 -2.68
C ASN A 23 4.20 -8.27 -3.35
N ALA A 24 4.46 -7.05 -3.81
CA ALA A 24 5.79 -6.63 -4.25
C ALA A 24 6.58 -6.03 -3.08
N ALA A 25 5.93 -5.22 -2.23
CA ALA A 25 6.57 -4.57 -1.09
C ALA A 25 7.13 -5.57 -0.06
N LEU A 26 6.37 -6.62 0.30
CA LEU A 26 6.79 -7.57 1.33
C LEU A 26 8.08 -8.34 0.97
N PRO A 27 8.23 -8.95 -0.22
CA PRO A 27 9.49 -9.57 -0.61
C PRO A 27 10.66 -8.58 -0.71
N LEU A 28 10.39 -7.33 -1.14
CA LEU A 28 11.42 -6.29 -1.22
C LEU A 28 11.94 -5.88 0.16
N MET A 29 11.08 -5.80 1.19
CA MET A 29 11.52 -5.59 2.57
C MET A 29 12.39 -6.76 3.07
N ILE A 30 12.05 -8.00 2.71
CA ILE A 30 12.88 -9.16 3.08
C ILE A 30 14.23 -9.12 2.36
N ALA A 31 14.25 -8.71 1.08
CA ALA A 31 15.47 -8.56 0.31
C ALA A 31 16.42 -7.52 0.89
N SER A 32 15.93 -6.54 1.67
CA SER A 32 16.80 -5.58 2.36
C SER A 32 17.67 -6.22 3.44
N LEU A 33 17.38 -7.44 3.87
CA LEU A 33 18.22 -8.20 4.80
C LEU A 33 19.46 -8.81 4.12
N LEU A 34 19.56 -8.74 2.79
CA LEU A 34 20.65 -9.34 2.02
C LEU A 34 21.87 -8.41 1.84
N THR A 35 21.80 -7.19 2.36
CA THR A 35 22.86 -6.19 2.26
C THR A 35 22.97 -5.41 3.57
N ASP A 36 24.16 -4.87 3.85
CA ASP A 36 24.41 -3.93 4.95
C ASP A 36 24.14 -2.47 4.55
N ASP A 37 23.97 -2.20 3.26
CA ASP A 37 23.59 -0.89 2.74
C ASP A 37 22.15 -0.50 3.12
N THR A 38 21.92 0.80 3.28
CA THR A 38 20.56 1.33 3.48
C THR A 38 19.78 1.31 2.17
N LEU A 39 18.61 0.68 2.19
CA LEU A 39 17.66 0.66 1.07
C LEU A 39 16.44 1.55 1.37
N THR A 40 16.02 2.35 0.39
CA THR A 40 14.79 3.14 0.45
C THR A 40 13.76 2.52 -0.50
N LEU A 41 12.64 2.03 0.05
CA LEU A 41 11.50 1.56 -0.74
C LEU A 41 10.48 2.69 -0.90
N GLU A 42 10.25 3.13 -2.14
CA GLU A 42 9.27 4.15 -2.48
C GLU A 42 7.94 3.51 -2.93
N ASN A 43 6.86 4.28 -2.84
CA ASN A 43 5.51 3.85 -3.24
C ASN A 43 5.00 2.60 -2.47
N VAL A 44 5.40 2.44 -1.22
CA VAL A 44 4.96 1.35 -0.34
C VAL A 44 3.52 1.59 0.14
N PRO A 45 2.61 0.60 0.09
CA PRO A 45 1.22 0.78 0.52
C PRO A 45 1.09 0.87 2.03
N HIS A 46 0.18 1.70 2.52
CA HIS A 46 -0.15 1.76 3.95
C HIS A 46 -1.19 0.70 4.31
N LEU A 47 -0.72 -0.46 4.75
CA LEU A 47 -1.54 -1.62 5.14
C LEU A 47 -1.07 -2.14 6.49
N ALA A 48 -1.89 -2.91 7.18
CA ALA A 48 -1.58 -3.38 8.54
C ALA A 48 -0.37 -4.33 8.62
N ASP A 49 0.02 -4.93 7.50
CA ASP A 49 1.09 -5.92 7.39
C ASP A 49 2.38 -5.38 6.75
N VAL A 50 2.41 -4.08 6.45
CA VAL A 50 3.53 -3.35 5.84
C VAL A 50 3.95 -2.25 6.79
#